data_AF-A0A427TWR5-F1
#
_entry.id   AF-A0A427TWR5-F1
#
_cell.length_a   1.000
_cell.length_b   1.000
_cell.length_c   1.000
_cell.angle_alpha   90.00
_cell.angle_beta   90.00
_cell.angle_gamma   90.00
#
_symmetry.space_group_name_H-M   'P 1'
#
loop_
_entity.id
_entity.type
_entity.pdbx_description
1 polymer ?
#
loop_
_entity_poly.entity_id
_entity_poly.type
_entity_poly.pdbx_seq_one_letter_code
_entity_poly.pdbx_strand_id
1 'polypeptide(L)'
;MHIEYIRYLQSMNNANSSNDNSIAESQFSSPFYEKIRVERKIGSYLIKKIKEKPSFIILTGHAGDGKTSLLHQILRQVDAIPAEEQLKEEDTVQNRMTGNLLYYVKDMSELVSDKQKNVSNRGSQLLTMRVQVSLFLIQAL
;
A
#
# COMPACT_ATOMS: atom_id res chain seq x y z
N MET A 1 -2.49 -10.54 27.06
CA MET A 1 -2.40 -9.31 26.21
C MET A 1 -1.01 -8.67 26.24
N HIS A 2 -0.36 -8.47 27.40
CA HIS A 2 0.98 -7.83 27.47
C HIS A 2 2.14 -8.66 26.87
N ILE A 3 2.12 -9.99 27.01
CA ILE A 3 3.18 -10.87 26.49
C ILE A 3 3.25 -10.83 24.96
N GLU A 4 2.09 -10.85 24.29
CA GLU A 4 2.00 -10.78 22.82
C GLU A 4 2.51 -9.45 22.27
N TYR A 5 2.26 -8.33 22.97
CA TYR A 5 2.79 -7.03 22.59
C TYR A 5 4.32 -6.95 22.76
N ILE A 6 4.87 -7.52 23.83
CA ILE A 6 6.32 -7.60 24.03
C ILE A 6 6.97 -8.47 22.95
N ARG A 7 6.36 -9.62 22.60
CA ARG A 7 6.82 -10.49 21.50
C ARG A 7 6.81 -9.76 20.17
N TYR A 8 5.77 -8.97 19.91
CA TYR A 8 5.69 -8.11 18.74
C TYR A 8 6.85 -7.10 18.67
N LEU A 9 7.12 -6.36 19.76
CA LEU A 9 8.26 -5.45 19.83
C LEU A 9 9.61 -6.16 19.67
N GLN A 10 9.76 -7.35 20.24
CA GLN A 10 10.96 -8.18 20.06
C GLN A 10 11.14 -8.64 18.60
N SER A 11 10.04 -8.91 17.88
CA SER A 11 10.11 -9.28 16.47
C SER A 11 10.63 -8.14 15.58
N MET A 12 10.34 -6.88 15.94
CA MET A 12 10.86 -5.72 15.22
C MET A 12 12.36 -5.50 15.45
N ASN A 13 12.84 -5.73 16.67
CA ASN A 13 14.26 -5.55 17.02
C ASN A 13 15.16 -6.67 16.47
N ASN A 14 14.61 -7.81 16.06
CA ASN A 14 15.34 -8.94 15.48
C ASN A 14 15.30 -8.95 13.93
N ALA A 15 14.88 -7.85 13.30
CA ALA A 15 14.94 -7.71 11.85
C ALA A 15 16.40 -7.52 11.39
N ASN A 16 16.95 -8.53 10.71
CA ASN A 16 18.24 -8.44 10.03
C ASN A 16 18.01 -8.18 8.53
N SER A 17 18.91 -7.42 7.91
CA SER A 17 18.82 -6.92 6.52
C SER A 17 18.52 -7.95 5.43
N SER A 18 18.72 -9.24 5.68
CA SER A 18 18.42 -10.32 4.75
C SER A 18 16.93 -10.68 4.66
N ASN A 19 16.10 -10.33 5.66
CA ASN A 19 14.66 -10.65 5.73
C ASN A 19 13.76 -9.42 5.98
N ASP A 20 14.28 -8.19 5.79
CA ASP A 20 13.58 -6.96 6.18
C ASP A 20 12.22 -6.78 5.50
N ASN A 21 12.07 -7.17 4.23
CA ASN A 21 10.79 -7.03 3.52
C ASN A 21 9.71 -7.96 4.08
N SER A 22 10.01 -9.24 4.31
CA SER A 22 9.05 -10.21 4.83
C SER A 22 8.71 -9.95 6.30
N ILE A 23 9.66 -9.44 7.08
CA ILE A 23 9.40 -8.99 8.45
C ILE A 23 8.53 -7.72 8.43
N ALA A 24 8.85 -6.72 7.60
CA ALA A 24 8.04 -5.51 7.48
C ALA A 24 6.59 -5.81 7.08
N GLU A 25 6.36 -6.77 6.17
CA GLU A 25 5.01 -7.14 5.76
C GLU A 25 4.23 -7.90 6.82
N SER A 26 4.87 -8.86 7.50
CA SER A 26 4.24 -9.54 8.64
C SER A 26 3.92 -8.59 9.80
N GLN A 27 4.68 -7.49 9.95
CA GLN A 27 4.34 -6.44 10.91
C GLN A 27 3.01 -5.76 10.56
N PHE A 28 2.67 -5.55 9.28
CA PHE A 28 1.40 -4.89 8.92
C PHE A 28 0.19 -5.73 9.31
N SER A 29 0.28 -7.06 9.19
CA SER A 29 -0.81 -7.98 9.58
C SER A 29 -1.01 -8.10 11.10
N SER A 30 -0.11 -7.54 11.92
CA SER A 30 -0.23 -7.61 13.37
C SER A 30 -1.33 -6.69 13.91
N PRO A 31 -2.16 -7.15 14.87
CA PRO A 31 -3.15 -6.30 15.54
C PRO A 31 -2.52 -5.17 16.37
N PHE A 32 -1.21 -5.24 16.66
CA PHE A 32 -0.48 -4.21 17.38
C PHE A 32 0.10 -3.12 16.49
N TYR A 33 0.08 -3.31 15.17
CA TYR A 33 0.65 -2.36 14.22
C TYR A 33 0.05 -0.95 14.37
N GLU A 34 -1.28 -0.85 14.48
CA GLU A 34 -1.97 0.44 14.62
C GLU A 34 -1.58 1.19 15.91
N LYS A 35 -1.05 0.51 16.93
CA LYS A 35 -0.62 1.15 18.19
C LYS A 35 0.73 1.85 18.09
N ILE A 36 1.59 1.41 17.17
CA ILE A 36 2.97 1.92 17.05
C ILE A 36 3.23 2.66 15.74
N ARG A 37 2.32 2.50 14.78
CA ARG A 37 2.41 3.14 13.48
C ARG A 37 2.39 4.66 13.62
N VAL A 38 3.36 5.31 12.99
CA VAL A 38 3.33 6.75 12.78
C VAL A 38 2.56 7.07 11.51
N GLU A 39 1.44 7.79 11.63
CA GLU A 39 0.71 8.29 10.47
C GLU A 39 1.53 9.32 9.71
N ARG A 40 1.73 9.09 8.41
CA ARG A 40 2.46 10.01 7.55
C ARG A 40 1.51 11.05 6.98
N LYS A 41 1.85 12.34 7.11
CA LYS A 41 1.07 13.47 6.54
C LYS A 41 0.82 13.34 5.04
N ILE A 42 1.78 12.77 4.30
CA ILE A 42 1.64 12.52 2.86
C ILE A 42 0.52 11.52 2.54
N GLY A 43 0.30 10.51 3.40
CA GLY A 43 -0.79 9.55 3.22
C GLY A 43 -2.15 10.24 3.31
N SER A 44 -2.34 11.08 4.33
CA SER A 44 -3.57 11.88 4.49
C SER A 44 -3.81 12.82 3.31
N TYR A 45 -2.75 13.44 2.77
CA TYR A 45 -2.84 14.29 1.58
C TYR A 45 -3.27 13.50 0.33
N LEU A 46 -2.67 12.33 0.09
CA LEU A 46 -3.01 11.48 -1.07
C LEU A 46 -4.46 11.00 -0.99
N ILE A 47 -4.93 10.60 0.20
CA ILE A 47 -6.34 10.21 0.41
C ILE A 47 -7.28 11.35 0.07
N LYS A 48 -6.98 12.58 0.52
CA LYS A 48 -7.78 13.75 0.16
C LYS A 48 -7.86 13.93 -1.35
N LYS A 49 -6.75 13.77 -2.06
CA LYS A 49 -6.71 13.88 -3.53
C LYS A 49 -7.51 12.80 -4.25
N ILE A 50 -7.42 11.56 -3.79
CA ILE A 50 -8.18 10.42 -4.35
C ILE A 50 -9.69 10.60 -4.15
N LYS A 51 -10.10 11.19 -3.02
CA LYS A 51 -11.51 11.50 -2.73
C LYS A 51 -12.05 12.64 -3.60
N GLU A 52 -11.22 13.65 -3.90
CA GLU A 52 -11.61 14.80 -4.73
C GLU A 52 -11.84 14.40 -6.20
N LYS A 53 -10.94 13.58 -6.76
CA LYS A 53 -11.01 13.18 -8.17
C LYS A 53 -10.24 11.89 -8.43
N PRO A 54 -10.63 11.10 -9.45
CA PRO A 54 -9.80 10.01 -9.94
C PRO A 54 -8.39 10.52 -10.25
N SER A 55 -7.38 9.85 -9.69
CA SER A 55 -6.00 10.32 -9.68
C SER A 55 -5.04 9.15 -9.87
N PHE A 56 -4.09 9.28 -10.80
CA PHE A 56 -3.00 8.32 -10.98
C PHE A 56 -1.82 8.71 -10.10
N ILE A 57 -1.35 7.83 -9.21
CA ILE A 57 -0.31 8.13 -8.23
C ILE A 57 0.86 7.16 -8.41
N ILE A 58 2.06 7.72 -8.57
CA ILE A 58 3.30 6.95 -8.60
C ILE A 58 4.07 7.29 -7.33
N LEU A 59 4.32 6.28 -6.50
CA LEU A 59 5.18 6.33 -5.34
C LEU A 59 6.57 5.82 -5.74
N THR A 60 7.52 6.73 -5.86
CA THR A 60 8.94 6.41 -6.13
C THR A 60 9.77 6.61 -4.86
N GLY A 61 10.91 5.93 -4.76
CA GLY A 61 11.86 6.06 -3.64
C GLY A 61 12.81 4.88 -3.54
N HIS A 62 13.80 4.94 -2.65
CA HIS A 62 14.75 3.86 -2.41
C HIS A 62 14.12 2.71 -1.59
N ALA A 63 14.79 1.56 -1.57
CA ALA A 63 14.45 0.49 -0.64
C ALA A 63 14.49 1.02 0.81
N GLY A 64 13.46 0.72 1.61
CA GLY A 64 13.35 1.23 2.98
C GLY A 64 12.58 2.55 3.14
N ASP A 65 12.26 3.28 2.07
CA ASP A 65 11.49 4.56 2.17
C ASP A 65 10.04 4.38 2.68
N GLY A 66 9.57 3.14 2.83
CA GLY A 66 8.25 2.82 3.37
C GLY A 66 7.10 3.07 2.40
N LYS A 67 7.36 2.89 1.09
CA LYS A 67 6.34 2.99 0.03
C LYS A 67 5.19 2.00 0.25
N THR A 68 5.51 0.75 0.58
CA THR A 68 4.53 -0.30 0.93
C THR A 68 3.73 0.06 2.19
N SER A 69 4.40 0.61 3.22
CA SER A 69 3.74 1.09 4.44
C SER A 69 2.75 2.23 4.14
N LEU A 70 3.10 3.12 3.21
CA LEU A 70 2.25 4.22 2.78
C LEU A 70 1.03 3.71 2.01
N LEU A 71 1.20 2.72 1.13
CA LEU A 71 0.09 2.05 0.45
C LEU A 71 -0.88 1.40 1.45
N HIS A 72 -0.35 0.66 2.43
CA HIS A 72 -1.15 0.12 3.54
C HIS A 72 -1.90 1.21 4.32
N GLN A 73 -1.29 2.40 4.53
CA GLN A 73 -1.97 3.54 5.14
C GLN A 73 -3.22 3.93 4.38
N ILE A 74 -3.06 4.09 3.09
CA ILE A 74 -4.10 4.66 2.26
C ILE A 74 -5.26 3.68 2.14
N LEU A 75 -4.97 2.41 1.88
CA LEU A 75 -6.00 1.38 1.72
C LEU A 75 -6.78 1.12 3.03
N ARG A 76 -6.12 1.17 4.20
CA ARG A 76 -6.83 1.03 5.49
C ARG A 76 -7.65 2.28 5.84
N GLN A 77 -7.09 3.48 5.65
CA GLN A 77 -7.81 4.72 6.00
C GLN A 77 -9.01 5.00 5.10
N VAL A 78 -9.09 4.37 3.92
CA VAL A 78 -10.27 4.39 3.03
C VAL A 78 -11.14 3.14 3.13
N ASP A 79 -10.87 2.30 4.13
CA ASP A 79 -11.60 1.05 4.44
C ASP A 79 -11.72 0.13 3.21
N ALA A 80 -10.65 0.06 2.41
CA ALA A 80 -10.60 -0.78 1.21
C ALA A 80 -10.04 -2.19 1.48
N ILE A 81 -9.27 -2.35 2.56
CA ILE A 81 -8.78 -3.64 3.04
C ILE A 81 -8.90 -3.72 4.57
N PRO A 82 -9.12 -4.92 5.14
CA PRO A 82 -9.03 -5.16 6.57
C PRO A 82 -7.64 -4.88 7.14
N ALA A 83 -7.57 -4.60 8.45
CA ALA A 83 -6.31 -4.32 9.14
C ALA A 83 -5.34 -5.52 9.21
N GLU A 84 -5.80 -6.74 8.95
CA GLU A 84 -4.97 -7.94 9.05
C GLU A 84 -4.59 -8.52 7.67
N GLU A 85 -5.13 -7.95 6.58
CA GLU A 85 -4.91 -8.46 5.24
C GLU A 85 -3.55 -8.00 4.67
N GLN A 86 -2.81 -8.95 4.10
CA GLN A 86 -1.56 -8.69 3.38
C GLN A 86 -1.87 -8.18 1.96
N LEU A 87 -1.06 -7.25 1.46
CA LEU A 87 -1.20 -6.76 0.10
C LEU A 87 -0.76 -7.84 -0.90
N LYS A 88 -1.63 -8.13 -1.86
CA LYS A 88 -1.25 -8.86 -3.08
C LYS A 88 -0.29 -8.04 -3.93
N GLU A 89 0.39 -8.66 -4.89
CA GLU A 89 1.22 -7.95 -5.87
C GLU A 89 0.41 -6.93 -6.69
N GLU A 90 -0.83 -7.27 -7.01
CA GLU A 90 -1.76 -6.43 -7.76
C GLU A 90 -3.18 -6.75 -7.28
N ASP A 91 -3.99 -5.72 -7.03
CA ASP A 91 -5.43 -5.92 -6.76
C ASP A 91 -6.28 -4.69 -7.12
N THR A 92 -7.57 -4.93 -7.30
CA THR A 92 -8.61 -3.88 -7.39
C THR A 92 -9.55 -4.00 -6.21
N VAL A 93 -9.52 -3.02 -5.32
CA VAL A 93 -10.31 -2.97 -4.09
C VAL A 93 -11.30 -1.82 -4.12
N GLN A 94 -12.37 -1.88 -3.33
CA GLN A 94 -13.36 -0.81 -3.28
C GLN A 94 -13.06 0.14 -2.12
N ASN A 95 -12.95 1.44 -2.41
CA ASN A 95 -12.98 2.49 -1.40
C ASN A 95 -14.38 2.55 -0.79
N ARG A 96 -14.54 2.03 0.44
CA ARG A 96 -15.84 2.02 1.13
C ARG A 96 -16.34 3.41 1.50
N MET A 97 -15.45 4.40 1.61
CA MET A 97 -15.85 5.78 1.94
C MET A 97 -16.50 6.52 0.77
N THR A 98 -16.11 6.22 -0.47
CA THR A 98 -16.63 6.91 -1.67
C THR A 98 -17.39 6.01 -2.63
N GLY A 99 -17.29 4.68 -2.47
CA GLY A 99 -17.85 3.67 -3.37
C GLY A 99 -16.96 3.35 -4.59
N ASN A 100 -15.86 4.08 -4.76
CA ASN A 100 -15.00 4.01 -5.94
C ASN A 100 -14.08 2.80 -5.92
N LEU A 101 -13.53 2.42 -7.07
CA LEU A 101 -12.49 1.41 -7.10
C LEU A 101 -11.11 2.04 -6.84
N LEU A 102 -10.19 1.24 -6.33
CA LEU A 102 -8.79 1.57 -6.16
C LEU A 102 -8.03 0.41 -6.74
N TYR A 103 -7.07 0.70 -7.59
CA TYR A 103 -6.23 -0.31 -8.20
C TYR A 103 -4.82 -0.06 -7.71
N TYR A 104 -4.11 -1.07 -7.26
CA TYR A 104 -2.75 -0.88 -6.80
C TYR A 104 -1.87 -1.99 -7.33
N VAL A 105 -0.61 -1.64 -7.57
CA VAL A 105 0.43 -2.56 -8.03
C VAL A 105 1.68 -2.33 -7.17
N LYS A 106 2.11 -3.39 -6.49
CA LYS A 106 3.34 -3.45 -5.70
C LYS A 106 4.51 -3.79 -6.63
N ASP A 107 5.72 -3.34 -6.26
CA ASP A 107 7.00 -3.72 -6.87
C ASP A 107 7.01 -3.71 -8.41
N MET A 108 6.53 -2.59 -8.98
CA MET A 108 6.36 -2.46 -10.43
C MET A 108 7.70 -2.51 -11.20
N SER A 109 8.81 -2.22 -10.52
CA SER A 109 10.18 -2.32 -11.05
C SER A 109 10.62 -3.76 -11.34
N GLU A 110 10.01 -4.75 -10.69
CA GLU A 110 10.33 -6.18 -10.89
C GLU A 110 9.45 -6.83 -11.97
N LEU A 111 8.44 -6.11 -12.48
CA LEU A 111 7.60 -6.58 -13.57
C LEU A 111 8.37 -6.49 -14.90
N VAL A 112 8.42 -7.60 -15.63
CA VAL A 112 8.93 -7.67 -17.00
C VAL A 112 8.28 -6.57 -17.85
N SER A 113 9.05 -5.93 -18.73
CA SER A 113 8.69 -4.73 -19.51
C SER A 113 7.31 -4.77 -20.19
N ASP A 114 6.82 -5.94 -20.60
CA ASP A 114 5.49 -6.08 -21.18
C ASP A 114 4.35 -6.05 -20.15
N LYS A 115 4.55 -6.60 -18.94
CA LYS A 115 3.59 -6.46 -17.83
C LYS A 115 3.49 -5.01 -17.38
N GLN A 116 4.59 -4.28 -17.35
CA GLN A 116 4.64 -2.87 -16.96
C GLN A 116 3.81 -1.97 -17.91
N LYS A 117 3.89 -2.22 -19.23
CA LYS A 117 3.06 -1.56 -20.24
C LYS A 117 1.58 -1.91 -20.09
N ASN A 118 1.28 -3.18 -19.84
CA ASN A 118 -0.10 -3.65 -19.67
C ASN A 118 -0.77 -3.04 -18.43
N VAL A 119 -0.06 -2.99 -17.29
CA VAL A 119 -0.54 -2.32 -16.06
C VAL A 119 -0.78 -0.83 -16.30
N SER A 120 0.15 -0.15 -16.99
CA SER A 120 -0.01 1.28 -17.31
C SER A 120 -1.20 1.54 -18.24
N ASN A 121 -1.37 0.70 -19.27
CA ASN A 121 -2.51 0.79 -20.19
C ASN A 121 -3.83 0.51 -19.47
N ARG A 122 -3.86 -0.50 -18.59
CA ARG A 122 -5.05 -0.86 -17.82
C ARG A 122 -5.43 0.25 -16.84
N GLY A 123 -4.47 0.84 -16.14
CA GLY A 123 -4.69 2.02 -15.29
C GLY A 123 -5.26 3.20 -16.08
N SER A 124 -4.74 3.44 -17.29
CA SER A 124 -5.22 4.51 -18.19
C SER A 124 -6.63 4.25 -18.71
N GLN A 125 -6.96 3.00 -19.06
CA GLN A 125 -8.30 2.60 -19.48
C GLN A 125 -9.32 2.75 -18.34
N LEU A 126 -8.96 2.32 -17.13
CA LEU A 126 -9.83 2.43 -15.96
C LEU A 126 -10.16 3.90 -15.64
N LEU A 127 -9.17 4.80 -15.72
CA LEU A 127 -9.38 6.24 -15.58
C LEU A 127 -10.31 6.83 -16.65
N THR A 128 -10.25 6.31 -17.88
CA THR A 128 -11.08 6.76 -19.01
C THR A 128 -12.53 6.29 -18.89
N MET A 129 -12.77 5.12 -18.28
CA MET A 129 -14.11 4.53 -18.13
C MET A 129 -14.99 5.17 -17.03
N ARG A 130 -14.59 6.30 -16.42
CA ARG A 130 -15.23 6.88 -15.21
C ARG A 130 -15.34 5.90 -14.03
N VAL A 131 -14.64 4.77 -14.08
CA VAL A 131 -14.41 3.91 -12.93
C VAL A 131 -13.31 4.61 -12.17
N GLN A 132 -13.67 5.40 -11.15
CA GLN A 132 -12.70 6.07 -10.30
C GLN A 132 -11.73 5.02 -9.81
N VAL A 133 -10.49 5.05 -10.32
CA VAL A 133 -9.42 4.13 -10.00
C VAL A 133 -8.22 4.98 -9.71
N SER A 134 -7.78 4.96 -8.45
CA SER A 134 -6.50 5.55 -8.11
C SER A 134 -5.43 4.48 -8.13
N LEU A 135 -4.59 4.56 -9.17
CA LEU A 135 -3.45 3.68 -9.33
C LEU A 135 -2.36 4.06 -8.35
N PHE A 136 -1.84 3.09 -7.61
CA PHE A 136 -0.58 3.19 -6.87
C PHE A 136 0.49 2.37 -7.59
N LEU A 137 1.46 3.05 -8.20
CA LEU A 137 2.71 2.42 -8.62
C LEU A 137 3.71 2.51 -7.48
N ILE A 138 4.29 1.41 -7.02
CA ILE A 138 5.50 1.44 -6.18
C ILE A 138 6.70 1.20 -7.08
N GLN A 139 7.58 2.20 -7.20
CA GLN A 139 8.86 2.11 -7.91
C GLN A 139 10.00 2.16 -6.89
N ALA A 140 10.79 1.09 -6.82
CA ALA A 140 12.13 1.13 -6.24
C ALA A 140 13.11 1.58 -7.34
N LEU A 141 13.92 2.60 -7.05
CA LEU A 141 15.12 2.93 -7.82
C LEU A 141 16.34 2.38 -7.08
#